data_AF-A0A4Z1B5G4-F1
#
_entry.id   AF-A0A4Z1B5G4-F1
#
_cell.length_a   1.000
_cell.length_b   1.000
_cell.length_c   1.000
_cell.angle_alpha   90.00
_cell.angle_beta   90.00
_cell.angle_gamma   90.00
#
_symmetry.space_group_name_H-M   'P 1'
#
loop_
_entity.id
_entity.type
_entity.pdbx_description
1 polymer ?
#
loop_
_entity_poly.entity_id
_entity_poly.type
_entity_poly.pdbx_seq_one_letter_code
_entity_poly.pdbx_strand_id
1 'polypeptide(L)'
;MKRTFLLTYTTVSGKSYTEFKTFQHGPDYDTCVQRLIDEFDELAYLFLKNDTQVHYINIDHIESLSIQEVTEGQAIAYDFNG
;
A
#
# COMPACT_ATOMS: atom_id res chain seq x y z
N MET A 1 14.72 -2.90 13.94
CA MET A 1 13.38 -3.52 14.06
C MET A 1 12.78 -3.61 12.66
N LYS A 2 12.06 -4.69 12.34
CA LYS A 2 11.36 -4.83 11.05
C LYS A 2 9.94 -4.32 11.24
N ARG A 3 9.45 -3.48 10.33
CA ARG A 3 8.05 -3.00 10.31
C ARG A 3 7.45 -3.27 8.94
N THR A 4 6.26 -3.84 8.91
CA THR A 4 5.53 -4.14 7.68
C THR A 4 4.22 -3.37 7.69
N PHE A 5 3.85 -2.80 6.56
CA PHE A 5 2.63 -2.02 6.38
C PHE A 5 1.80 -2.60 5.24
N LEU A 6 0.49 -2.71 5.45
CA LEU A 6 -0.49 -2.85 4.38
C LEU A 6 -0.88 -1.44 3.91
N LEU A 7 -0.73 -1.20 2.62
CA LEU A 7 -1.22 -0.01 1.94
C LEU A 7 -2.49 -0.39 1.18
N THR A 8 -3.57 0.37 1.38
CA THR A 8 -4.82 0.21 0.63
C THR A 8 -5.11 1.50 -0.13
N TYR A 9 -5.11 1.40 -1.45
CA TYR A 9 -5.38 2.48 -2.38
C TYR A 9 -6.82 2.36 -2.89
N THR A 10 -7.67 3.33 -2.62
CA THR A 10 -9.04 3.37 -3.15
C THR A 10 -9.11 4.37 -4.28
N THR A 11 -9.57 3.93 -5.43
CA THR A 11 -9.77 4.79 -6.60
C THR A 11 -11.07 5.57 -6.52
N VAL A 12 -11.17 6.66 -7.28
CA VAL A 12 -12.40 7.45 -7.45
C VAL A 12 -13.61 6.65 -7.96
N SER A 13 -13.39 5.48 -8.56
CA SER A 13 -14.46 4.56 -8.98
C SER A 13 -14.88 3.55 -7.90
N GLY A 14 -14.32 3.66 -6.69
CA GLY A 14 -14.58 2.77 -5.55
C GLY A 14 -13.81 1.46 -5.59
N LYS A 15 -12.90 1.25 -6.55
CA LYS A 15 -12.06 0.05 -6.60
C LYS A 15 -10.86 0.20 -5.67
N SER A 16 -10.63 -0.80 -4.83
CA SER A 16 -9.49 -0.85 -3.91
C SER A 16 -8.39 -1.78 -4.40
N TYR A 17 -7.15 -1.41 -4.11
CA TYR A 17 -5.96 -2.21 -4.36
C TYR A 17 -5.05 -2.19 -3.15
N THR A 18 -4.29 -3.25 -2.94
CA THR A 18 -3.48 -3.41 -1.73
C THR A 18 -2.07 -3.88 -2.03
N GLU A 19 -1.11 -3.39 -1.24
CA GLU A 19 0.31 -3.73 -1.32
C GLU A 19 0.93 -3.85 0.07
N PHE A 20 1.91 -4.74 0.22
CA PHE A 20 2.75 -4.78 1.42
C PHE A 20 4.07 -4.06 1.20
N LYS A 21 4.41 -3.16 2.13
CA LYS A 21 5.74 -2.56 2.20
C LYS A 21 6.42 -2.89 3.52
N THR A 22 7.69 -3.31 3.43
CA THR A 22 8.49 -3.72 4.59
C THR A 22 9.72 -2.85 4.70
N PHE A 23 9.91 -2.23 5.87
CA PHE A 23 11.12 -1.49 6.20
C PHE A 23 12.06 -2.37 7.03
N GLN A 24 13.18 -2.77 6.42
CA GLN A 24 14.28 -3.44 7.12
C GLN A 24 15.09 -2.40 7.89
N HIS A 25 15.38 -2.66 9.17
CA HIS A 25 15.96 -1.67 10.09
C HIS A 25 15.16 -0.36 10.14
N GLY A 26 13.83 -0.47 10.02
CA GLY A 26 12.94 0.69 9.91
C GLY A 26 13.10 1.67 11.07
N PRO A 27 13.01 2.99 10.79
CA PRO A 27 12.91 4.03 11.81
C PRO A 27 11.63 3.85 12.66
N ASP A 28 11.32 4.83 13.52
CA ASP A 28 10.03 4.82 14.23
C ASP A 28 8.82 4.78 13.28
N TYR A 29 7.65 4.48 13.85
CA TYR A 29 6.40 4.35 13.11
C TYR A 29 6.11 5.58 12.25
N ASP A 30 6.20 6.77 12.85
CA ASP A 30 5.86 8.03 12.20
C ASP A 30 6.77 8.29 11.00
N THR A 31 8.06 8.01 11.13
CA THR A 31 9.01 8.12 10.01
C THR A 31 8.70 7.14 8.89
N CYS A 32 8.27 5.92 9.21
CA CYS A 32 7.86 4.95 8.19
C CYS A 32 6.60 5.41 7.45
N VAL A 33 5.60 5.90 8.18
CA VAL A 33 4.36 6.44 7.61
C VAL A 33 4.64 7.66 6.74
N GLN A 34 5.47 8.59 7.21
CA GLN A 34 5.81 9.78 6.43
C GLN A 34 6.50 9.42 5.11
N ARG A 35 7.44 8.47 5.13
CA ARG A 35 8.10 8.00 3.89
C ARG A 35 7.12 7.36 2.90
N LEU A 36 6.09 6.67 3.39
CA LEU A 36 5.06 6.08 2.54
C LEU A 36 4.18 7.15 1.89
N ILE A 37 3.86 8.22 2.63
CA ILE A 37 3.11 9.38 2.12
C ILE A 37 3.96 10.15 1.11
N ASP A 38 5.21 10.48 1.45
CA ASP A 38 6.13 11.19 0.57
C ASP A 38 6.33 10.43 -0.75
N GLU A 39 6.51 9.10 -0.67
CA GLU A 39 6.62 8.27 -1.86
C GLU A 39 5.33 8.30 -2.69
N PHE A 40 4.16 8.24 -2.05
CA PHE A 40 2.89 8.31 -2.76
C PHE A 40 2.67 9.66 -3.45
N ASP A 41 2.98 10.76 -2.78
CA ASP A 41 2.81 12.13 -3.29
C ASP A 41 3.77 12.44 -4.46
N GLU A 42 4.92 11.78 -4.52
CA GLU A 42 5.90 11.92 -5.62
C GLU A 42 5.56 11.07 -6.85
N LEU A 43 4.65 10.10 -6.74
CA LEU A 43 4.32 9.20 -7.85
C LEU A 43 3.35 9.86 -8.84
N ALA A 44 3.62 9.71 -10.14
CA ALA A 44 2.63 10.00 -11.18
C ALA A 44 1.70 8.80 -11.43
N TYR A 45 2.23 7.57 -11.27
CA TYR A 45 1.50 6.33 -11.47
C TYR A 45 1.85 5.32 -10.39
N LEU A 46 0.83 4.68 -9.85
CA LEU A 46 0.97 3.53 -8.98
C LEU A 46 1.13 2.27 -9.84
N PHE A 47 2.23 1.57 -9.61
CA PHE A 47 2.49 0.25 -10.18
C PHE A 47 2.26 -0.81 -9.11
N LEU A 48 1.20 -1.60 -9.27
CA LEU A 48 0.91 -2.71 -8.36
C LEU A 48 1.03 -4.03 -9.12
N LYS A 49 1.87 -4.91 -8.62
CA LYS A 49 2.01 -6.27 -9.13
C LYS A 49 1.56 -7.25 -8.08
N ASN A 50 0.56 -8.06 -8.42
CA ASN A 50 0.22 -9.27 -7.68
C ASN A 50 0.63 -10.50 -8.53
N ASP A 51 0.49 -11.71 -7.99
CA ASP A 51 0.98 -12.94 -8.63
C ASP A 51 0.39 -13.22 -10.02
N THR A 52 -0.73 -12.57 -10.37
CA THR A 52 -1.48 -12.85 -11.61
C THR A 52 -1.68 -11.64 -12.51
N GLN A 53 -1.59 -10.41 -11.99
CA GLN A 53 -1.85 -9.18 -12.73
C GLN A 53 -0.92 -8.04 -12.34
N VAL A 54 -0.76 -7.13 -13.30
CA VAL A 54 -0.09 -5.85 -13.12
C VAL A 54 -1.13 -4.76 -13.32
N HIS A 55 -1.25 -3.88 -12.34
CA HIS A 55 -2.09 -2.69 -12.41
C HIS A 55 -1.21 -1.45 -12.54
N TYR A 56 -1.55 -0.61 -13.51
CA TYR A 56 -1.02 0.73 -13.67
C TYR A 56 -2.16 1.71 -13.44
N ILE A 57 -2.07 2.51 -12.37
CA ILE A 57 -3.13 3.42 -11.94
C ILE A 57 -2.55 4.82 -11.87
N ASN A 58 -3.20 5.80 -12.50
CA ASN A 58 -2.81 7.21 -12.30
C ASN A 58 -3.12 7.61 -10.85
N ILE A 59 -2.16 8.24 -10.16
CA ILE A 59 -2.35 8.72 -8.79
C ILE A 59 -3.49 9.74 -8.71
N ASP A 60 -3.74 10.51 -9.77
CA ASP A 60 -4.90 11.42 -9.87
C ASP A 60 -6.26 10.69 -9.75
N HIS A 61 -6.29 9.38 -10.00
CA HIS A 61 -7.47 8.53 -9.86
C HIS A 61 -7.54 7.83 -8.50
N ILE A 62 -6.59 8.06 -7.60
CA ILE A 62 -6.65 7.59 -6.22
C ILE A 62 -7.37 8.64 -5.38
N GLU A 63 -8.43 8.21 -4.71
CA GLU A 63 -9.20 9.04 -3.78
C GLU A 63 -8.59 9.00 -2.37
N SER A 64 -8.10 7.85 -1.94
CA SER A 64 -7.53 7.69 -0.60
C SER A 64 -6.46 6.60 -0.52
N LEU A 65 -5.51 6.82 0.39
CA LEU A 65 -4.50 5.87 0.82
C LEU A 65 -4.69 5.59 2.32
N SER A 66 -4.93 4.32 2.66
CA SER A 66 -4.92 3.84 4.05
C SER A 66 -3.62 3.09 4.33
N ILE A 67 -2.97 3.41 5.45
CA ILE A 67 -1.69 2.82 5.87
C ILE A 67 -1.92 2.14 7.22
N GLN A 68 -1.65 0.83 7.28
CA GLN A 68 -1.80 0.04 8.49
C GLN A 68 -0.53 -0.76 8.77
N GLU A 69 0.11 -0.55 9.93
CA GLU A 69 1.19 -1.44 10.37
C GLU A 69 0.61 -2.82 10.70
N VAL A 70 1.25 -3.86 10.17
CA VAL A 70 0.88 -5.26 10.40
C VAL A 70 2.06 -6.01 11.00
N THR A 71 1.77 -6.83 12.00
CA THR A 71 2.77 -7.71 12.61
C THR A 71 2.91 -8.98 11.78
N GLU A 72 4.14 -9.50 11.65
CA GLU A 72 4.37 -10.81 11.02
C GLU A 72 3.49 -11.87 11.69
N GLY A 73 2.53 -12.40 10.95
CA GLY A 73 1.51 -13.34 11.46
C GLY A 73 0.06 -12.91 11.20
N GLN A 74 -0.21 -11.64 10.88
CA GLN A 74 -1.52 -11.24 10.33
C GLN A 74 -1.61 -11.68 8.86
N ALA A 75 -2.17 -12.86 8.64
CA ALA A 75 -2.67 -13.25 7.33
C ALA A 75 -3.80 -12.30 6.96
N ILE A 76 -3.53 -11.30 6.13
CA ILE A 76 -4.59 -10.54 5.49
C ILE A 76 -5.17 -11.45 4.43
N ALA A 77 -6.37 -11.95 4.67
CA ALA A 77 -7.13 -12.68 3.68
C ALA A 77 -7.42 -11.72 2.52
N TYR A 78 -6.70 -11.90 1.41
CA TYR A 78 -7.14 -11.38 0.13
C TYR A 78 -8.34 -12.22 -0.30
N ASP A 79 -9.54 -11.68 -0.11
CA ASP A 79 -10.74 -12.27 -0.69
C ASP A 79 -10.80 -11.90 -2.17
N PHE A 80 -10.68 -12.90 -3.03
CA PHE A 80 -10.84 -12.78 -4.48
C PHE A 80 -12.27 -13.10 -4.93
N ASN A 81 -13.23 -13.25 -4.01
CA ASN A 81 -14.61 -13.55 -4.39
C ASN A 81 -15.33 -12.30 -4.93
N GLY A 82 -15.18 -12.13 -6.25
CA GLY A 82 -16.27 -12.12 -7.24
C GLY A 82 -17.51 -11.29 -6.94
#